data_AF-A0A9D5U8G9-F1
#
_entry.id   AF-A0A9D5U8G9-F1
#
_cell.length_a   1.000
_cell.length_b   1.000
_cell.length_c   1.000
_cell.angle_alpha   90.00
_cell.angle_beta   90.00
_cell.angle_gamma   90.00
#
_symmetry.space_group_name_H-M   'P 1'
#
loop_
_entity.id
_entity.type
_entity.pdbx_description
1 polymer ?
#
loop_
_entity_poly.entity_id
_entity_poly.type
_entity_poly.pdbx_seq_one_letter_code
_entity_poly.pdbx_strand_id
1 'polypeptide(L)'
;MQPFWEANRQRATARFPWLAAPLAVPPSLIHRLEPTPAGLPALVVVEEGRETAYTSRRDPRRAAARFAAEHPLQGSGMAVLFGFALGYAAEALLRSAEGQAALLTVEPDVELLRAALSARDLGPLLSHPRFFLCTPDSLDAAMRVVAPLAGETAPLWLAHGPSLRRFPRQAEAVRARVDLLLARHHLEVHHLRRYGRIIQENVLRNAPAYLSAGRPANLAGAWRARPAVVIAAGPSVHKNLSQLAKYADRALILCVDTSLRLCLARDLVPDAVVAVDPTPENFRHFEAVLDDPRLAEIPLVFDAEVSARVVEAWPGPRWALPLDKSETLRMLAEARGEREAGTKGASVAHSAFGLARQLGASPIMFVGLDLAYASDGATHAAGTALARHVDLSQCLWVPGVHEARVPTPALDHYRRLLEEEIAENGGALSRLH
;
A
#
# COMPACT_ATOMS: atom_id res chain seq x y z
N MET A 1 16.89 -34.39 18.08
CA MET A 1 16.98 -33.00 17.58
C MET A 1 17.22 -33.06 16.08
N GLN A 2 16.37 -32.44 15.26
CA GLN A 2 16.59 -32.39 13.82
C GLN A 2 17.82 -31.50 13.55
N PRO A 3 18.90 -32.04 12.93
CA PRO A 3 20.22 -31.39 12.95
C PRO A 3 20.27 -30.03 12.22
N PHE A 4 19.33 -29.78 11.31
CA PHE A 4 19.29 -28.55 10.51
C PHE A 4 18.37 -27.46 11.06
N TRP A 5 17.40 -27.83 11.92
CA TRP A 5 16.33 -26.93 12.36
C TRP A 5 16.85 -25.61 12.91
N GLU A 6 17.72 -25.68 13.93
CA GLU A 6 18.16 -24.50 14.66
C GLU A 6 18.95 -23.54 13.74
N ALA A 7 19.91 -24.09 12.99
CA ALA A 7 20.75 -23.31 12.09
C ALA A 7 19.95 -22.68 10.93
N ASN A 8 19.01 -23.42 10.33
CA ASN A 8 18.16 -22.89 9.28
C ASN A 8 17.16 -21.87 9.81
N ARG A 9 16.53 -22.14 10.96
CA ARG A 9 15.61 -21.20 11.62
C ARG A 9 16.30 -19.89 11.91
N GLN A 10 17.48 -19.92 12.53
CA GLN A 10 18.22 -18.70 12.87
C GLN A 10 18.56 -17.87 11.63
N ARG A 11 18.99 -18.51 10.53
CA ARG A 11 19.24 -17.81 9.25
C ARG A 11 17.97 -17.24 8.65
N ALA A 12 16.89 -18.02 8.65
CA ALA A 12 15.61 -17.60 8.10
C ALA A 12 15.05 -16.39 8.87
N THR A 13 15.04 -16.40 10.20
CA THR A 13 14.48 -15.31 11.01
C THR A 13 15.38 -14.08 11.03
N ALA A 14 16.71 -14.24 10.95
CA ALA A 14 17.64 -13.11 10.85
C ALA A 14 17.44 -12.35 9.53
N ARG A 15 17.18 -13.06 8.43
CA ARG A 15 17.02 -12.44 7.10
C ARG A 15 15.58 -12.07 6.77
N PHE A 16 14.62 -12.82 7.28
CA PHE A 16 13.19 -12.65 7.06
C PHE A 16 12.50 -12.50 8.43
N PRO A 17 12.58 -11.32 9.07
CA PRO A 17 12.07 -11.13 10.43
C PRO A 17 10.57 -11.48 10.59
N TRP A 18 9.79 -11.32 9.52
CA TRP A 18 8.38 -11.71 9.46
C TRP A 18 8.12 -13.22 9.63
N LEU A 19 9.17 -14.06 9.52
CA LEU A 19 9.07 -15.49 9.80
C LEU A 19 9.33 -15.86 11.28
N ALA A 20 9.65 -14.91 12.16
CA ALA A 20 9.96 -15.21 13.56
C ALA A 20 8.80 -15.90 14.29
N ALA A 21 7.58 -15.36 14.17
CA ALA A 21 6.38 -15.94 14.77
C ALA A 21 6.03 -17.33 14.20
N PRO A 22 5.89 -17.52 12.86
CA PRO A 22 5.57 -18.84 12.32
C PRO A 22 6.68 -19.88 12.53
N LEU A 23 7.92 -19.49 12.85
CA LEU A 23 9.02 -20.43 13.12
C LEU A 23 9.36 -20.56 14.62
N ALA A 24 8.52 -20.04 15.51
CA ALA A 24 8.76 -20.08 16.96
C ALA A 24 8.82 -21.50 17.53
N VAL A 25 8.07 -22.43 16.93
CA VAL A 25 8.01 -23.84 17.36
C VAL A 25 8.57 -24.78 16.27
N PRO A 26 9.19 -25.90 16.67
CA PRO A 26 9.66 -26.92 15.73
C PRO A 26 8.48 -27.59 14.99
N PRO A 27 8.74 -28.26 13.85
CA PRO A 27 7.69 -28.94 13.11
C PRO A 27 7.00 -30.01 13.97
N SER A 28 5.68 -30.08 13.85
CA SER A 28 4.93 -31.25 14.28
C SER A 28 5.17 -32.40 13.30
N LEU A 29 5.21 -33.64 13.77
CA LEU A 29 5.52 -34.84 12.97
C LEU A 29 4.41 -35.23 11.96
N ILE A 30 3.58 -34.29 11.51
CA ILE A 30 2.44 -34.51 10.62
C ILE A 30 2.90 -34.92 9.21
N HIS A 31 4.10 -34.49 8.80
CA HIS A 31 4.64 -34.77 7.48
C HIS A 31 5.73 -35.84 7.50
N ARG A 32 5.69 -36.76 6.53
CA ARG A 32 6.65 -37.86 6.44
C ARG A 32 7.81 -37.49 5.53
N LEU A 33 9.02 -37.51 6.11
CA LEU A 33 10.27 -37.43 5.36
C LEU A 33 10.77 -38.84 5.08
N GLU A 34 11.01 -39.15 3.81
CA GLU A 34 11.49 -40.45 3.35
C GLU A 34 12.87 -40.31 2.70
N PRO A 35 13.82 -41.23 2.94
CA PRO A 35 15.06 -41.27 2.18
C PRO A 35 14.77 -41.67 0.72
N THR A 36 15.42 -41.02 -0.23
CA THR A 36 15.38 -41.42 -1.64
C THR A 36 16.63 -42.19 -2.05
N PRO A 37 16.59 -42.97 -3.15
CA PRO A 37 17.79 -43.59 -3.73
C PRO A 37 18.92 -42.59 -4.04
N ALA A 38 18.59 -41.31 -4.25
CA ALA A 38 19.56 -40.23 -4.46
C ALA A 38 20.22 -39.71 -3.16
N GLY A 39 19.92 -40.31 -1.99
CA GLY A 39 20.46 -39.89 -0.70
C GLY A 39 19.87 -38.58 -0.17
N LEU A 40 18.78 -38.11 -0.75
CA LEU A 40 18.10 -36.87 -0.39
C LEU A 40 16.73 -37.16 0.24
N PRO A 41 16.24 -36.32 1.17
CA PRO A 41 14.90 -36.47 1.71
C PRO A 41 13.83 -36.17 0.64
N ALA A 42 12.80 -37.00 0.59
CA ALA A 42 11.54 -36.71 -0.06
C ALA A 42 10.46 -36.41 0.97
N LEU A 43 9.58 -35.48 0.63
CA LEU A 43 8.41 -35.11 1.42
C LEU A 43 7.17 -35.81 0.88
N VAL A 44 6.46 -36.50 1.76
CA VAL A 44 5.13 -37.06 1.55
C VAL A 44 4.19 -36.46 2.58
N VAL A 45 3.10 -35.88 2.09
CA VAL A 45 2.04 -35.32 2.92
C VAL A 45 0.89 -36.33 2.96
N VAL A 46 0.38 -36.59 4.16
CA VAL A 46 -0.75 -37.50 4.38
C VAL A 46 -1.93 -36.67 4.87
N GLU A 47 -3.00 -36.64 4.09
CA GLU A 47 -4.24 -35.94 4.44
C GLU A 47 -5.42 -36.88 4.27
N GLU A 48 -6.26 -37.02 5.30
CA GLU A 48 -7.45 -37.87 5.26
C GLU A 48 -7.16 -39.30 4.76
N GLY A 49 -5.98 -39.83 5.10
CA GLY A 49 -5.51 -41.16 4.67
C GLY A 49 -4.94 -41.23 3.25
N ARG A 50 -4.93 -40.13 2.49
CA ARG A 50 -4.33 -40.05 1.14
C ARG A 50 -2.90 -39.53 1.21
N GLU A 51 -1.98 -40.31 0.65
CA GLU A 51 -0.58 -39.90 0.50
C GLU A 51 -0.36 -39.12 -0.79
N THR A 52 0.23 -37.93 -0.67
CA THR A 52 0.65 -37.10 -1.80
C THR A 52 2.15 -36.83 -1.69
N ALA A 53 2.90 -37.28 -2.71
CA ALA A 53 4.31 -36.93 -2.82
C ALA A 53 4.45 -35.45 -3.20
N TYR A 54 5.05 -34.66 -2.31
CA TYR A 54 5.39 -33.26 -2.58
C TYR A 54 6.69 -33.18 -3.36
N THR A 55 7.63 -34.09 -3.14
CA THR A 55 8.87 -34.16 -3.93
C THR A 55 9.02 -35.53 -4.56
N SER A 56 9.81 -35.62 -5.64
CA SER A 56 10.14 -36.90 -6.28
C SER A 56 10.73 -37.89 -5.28
N ARG A 57 10.11 -39.08 -5.14
CA ARG A 57 10.60 -40.17 -4.28
C ARG A 57 11.83 -40.89 -4.83
N ARG A 58 12.25 -40.56 -6.06
CA ARG A 58 13.46 -41.14 -6.69
C ARG A 58 14.65 -40.20 -6.59
N ASP A 59 14.46 -38.96 -7.05
CA ASP A 59 15.48 -37.92 -7.12
C ASP A 59 14.81 -36.53 -7.13
N PRO A 60 14.72 -35.87 -5.96
CA PRO A 60 14.15 -34.53 -5.82
C PRO A 60 14.93 -33.47 -6.59
N ARG A 61 16.27 -33.55 -6.63
CA ARG A 61 17.12 -32.56 -7.29
C ARG A 61 16.96 -32.61 -8.81
N ARG A 62 16.97 -33.82 -9.40
CA ARG A 62 16.75 -33.97 -10.85
C ARG A 62 15.36 -33.53 -11.27
N ALA A 63 14.34 -33.79 -10.45
CA ALA A 63 13.00 -33.28 -10.71
C ALA A 63 12.95 -31.75 -10.70
N ALA A 64 13.60 -31.11 -9.71
CA ALA A 64 13.68 -29.67 -9.62
C ALA A 64 14.52 -29.03 -10.74
N ALA A 65 15.60 -29.68 -11.18
CA ALA A 65 16.41 -29.21 -12.31
C ALA A 65 15.61 -29.19 -13.62
N ARG A 66 14.78 -30.21 -13.88
CA ARG A 66 13.85 -30.21 -15.03
C ARG A 66 12.82 -29.08 -14.93
N PHE A 67 12.22 -28.92 -13.75
CA PHE A 67 11.29 -27.82 -13.51
C PHE A 67 11.93 -26.46 -13.81
N ALA A 68 13.15 -26.22 -13.33
CA ALA A 68 13.86 -24.96 -13.59
C ALA A 68 14.24 -24.77 -15.07
N ALA A 69 14.60 -25.84 -15.78
CA ALA A 69 14.90 -25.78 -17.22
C ALA A 69 13.66 -25.45 -18.07
N GLU A 70 12.48 -25.90 -17.66
CA GLU A 70 11.19 -25.57 -18.30
C GLU A 70 10.71 -24.14 -17.97
N HIS A 71 11.25 -23.52 -16.91
CA HIS A 71 10.82 -22.22 -16.38
C HIS A 71 12.01 -21.28 -16.16
N PRO A 72 12.74 -20.90 -17.23
CA PRO A 72 13.87 -19.98 -17.13
C PRO A 72 13.45 -18.63 -16.52
N LEU A 73 14.26 -18.10 -15.58
CA LEU A 73 14.02 -16.80 -14.95
C LEU A 73 14.54 -15.61 -15.80
N GLN A 74 15.17 -15.89 -16.94
CA GLN A 74 15.76 -14.90 -17.83
C GLN A 74 14.72 -13.87 -18.29
N GLY A 75 15.11 -12.58 -18.29
CA GLY A 75 14.25 -11.47 -18.74
C GLY A 75 13.19 -11.01 -17.73
N SER A 76 13.05 -11.70 -16.59
CA SER A 76 12.13 -11.29 -15.52
C SER A 76 12.89 -10.57 -14.39
N GLY A 77 12.40 -9.42 -13.93
CA GLY A 77 12.95 -8.77 -12.74
C GLY A 77 12.58 -9.51 -11.44
N MET A 78 11.44 -10.20 -11.45
CA MET A 78 10.93 -10.98 -10.32
C MET A 78 10.25 -12.28 -10.78
N ALA A 79 10.36 -13.31 -9.96
CA ALA A 79 9.58 -14.53 -10.05
C ALA A 79 8.91 -14.83 -8.70
N VAL A 80 7.70 -15.39 -8.75
CA VAL A 80 6.97 -15.84 -7.57
C VAL A 80 6.76 -17.34 -7.66
N LEU A 81 7.22 -18.08 -6.66
CA LEU A 81 7.00 -19.51 -6.52
C LEU A 81 5.97 -19.76 -5.41
N PHE A 82 4.79 -20.25 -5.78
CA PHE A 82 3.79 -20.71 -4.81
C PHE A 82 4.07 -22.15 -4.38
N GLY A 83 4.43 -22.34 -3.11
CA GLY A 83 4.84 -23.60 -2.50
C GLY A 83 6.36 -23.76 -2.48
N PHE A 84 6.93 -23.84 -1.29
CA PHE A 84 8.35 -24.10 -1.03
C PHE A 84 8.66 -25.59 -0.98
N ALA A 85 7.78 -26.37 -0.34
CA ALA A 85 8.05 -27.77 0.01
C ALA A 85 9.45 -27.90 0.66
N LEU A 86 10.34 -28.77 0.15
CA LEU A 86 11.72 -28.87 0.65
C LEU A 86 12.72 -27.89 -0.01
N GLY A 87 12.24 -26.91 -0.78
CA GLY A 87 13.05 -25.86 -1.40
C GLY A 87 13.87 -26.29 -2.62
N TYR A 88 13.71 -27.51 -3.12
CA TYR A 88 14.49 -27.99 -4.29
C TYR A 88 14.22 -27.16 -5.54
N ALA A 89 12.96 -26.82 -5.82
CA ALA A 89 12.60 -26.00 -6.97
C ALA A 89 13.21 -24.60 -6.88
N ALA A 90 13.09 -23.93 -5.74
CA ALA A 90 13.70 -22.62 -5.51
C ALA A 90 15.23 -22.65 -5.70
N GLU A 91 15.90 -23.66 -5.15
CA GLU A 91 17.35 -23.84 -5.29
C GLU A 91 17.77 -24.14 -6.75
N ALA A 92 16.94 -24.85 -7.52
CA ALA A 92 17.21 -25.11 -8.93
C ALA A 92 17.01 -23.85 -9.79
N LEU A 93 15.92 -23.11 -9.58
CA LEU A 93 15.62 -21.87 -10.29
C LEU A 93 16.71 -20.82 -10.12
N LEU A 94 17.23 -20.65 -8.90
CA LEU A 94 18.31 -19.71 -8.64
C LEU A 94 19.66 -20.14 -9.22
N ARG A 95 19.89 -21.45 -9.39
CA ARG A 95 21.11 -21.97 -10.03
C ARG A 95 21.08 -21.86 -11.55
N SER A 96 19.91 -22.02 -12.16
CA SER A 96 19.73 -21.87 -13.61
C SER A 96 19.62 -20.40 -14.03
N ALA A 97 19.38 -19.50 -13.08
CA ALA A 97 19.37 -18.07 -13.33
C ALA A 97 20.81 -17.54 -13.37
N GLU A 98 21.33 -17.32 -14.57
CA GLU A 98 22.50 -16.45 -14.78
C GLU A 98 22.15 -14.96 -14.51
N GLY A 99 20.88 -14.65 -14.24
CA GLY A 99 20.32 -13.30 -14.22
C GLY A 99 19.84 -12.80 -12.85
N GLN A 100 19.64 -11.49 -12.80
CA GLN A 100 19.28 -10.68 -11.63
C GLN A 100 17.82 -10.87 -11.15
N ALA A 101 17.10 -11.96 -11.38
CA ALA A 101 15.68 -12.04 -10.94
C ALA A 101 15.57 -12.18 -9.41
N ALA A 102 14.64 -11.49 -8.75
CA ALA A 102 14.29 -11.75 -7.35
C ALA A 102 13.28 -12.91 -7.27
N LEU A 103 13.57 -13.95 -6.50
CA LEU A 103 12.69 -15.09 -6.30
C LEU A 103 11.97 -14.97 -4.95
N LEU A 104 10.69 -14.60 -4.98
CA LEU A 104 9.80 -14.67 -3.84
C LEU A 104 9.15 -16.05 -3.79
N THR A 105 9.40 -16.82 -2.74
CA THR A 105 8.71 -18.09 -2.50
C THR A 105 7.71 -17.93 -1.37
N VAL A 106 6.48 -18.38 -1.61
CA VAL A 106 5.38 -18.32 -0.64
C VAL A 106 5.01 -19.74 -0.23
N GLU A 107 5.28 -20.13 1.01
CA GLU A 107 4.85 -21.45 1.52
C GLU A 107 3.49 -21.31 2.24
N PRO A 108 2.40 -21.88 1.68
CA PRO A 108 1.07 -21.78 2.27
C PRO A 108 0.91 -22.54 3.59
N ASP A 109 1.71 -23.59 3.83
CA ASP A 109 1.61 -24.42 5.04
C ASP A 109 2.84 -24.23 5.93
N VAL A 110 2.63 -23.59 7.08
CA VAL A 110 3.69 -23.34 8.06
C VAL A 110 4.33 -24.63 8.56
N GLU A 111 3.59 -25.74 8.67
CA GLU A 111 4.16 -27.03 9.05
C GLU A 111 5.09 -27.60 7.97
N LEU A 112 4.76 -27.41 6.70
CA LEU A 112 5.65 -27.76 5.59
C LEU A 112 6.93 -26.92 5.60
N LEU A 113 6.81 -25.62 5.85
CA LEU A 113 7.96 -24.74 6.00
C LEU A 113 8.87 -25.22 7.14
N ARG A 114 8.27 -25.57 8.30
CA ARG A 114 9.02 -26.08 9.45
C ARG A 114 9.71 -27.40 9.13
N ALA A 115 9.01 -28.32 8.46
CA ALA A 115 9.57 -29.60 8.03
C ALA A 115 10.75 -29.41 7.07
N ALA A 116 10.69 -28.43 6.16
CA ALA A 116 11.74 -28.12 5.22
C ALA A 116 13.04 -27.65 5.90
N LEU A 117 12.90 -26.74 6.88
CA LEU A 117 14.02 -26.23 7.69
C LEU A 117 14.69 -27.34 8.52
N SER A 118 14.00 -28.44 8.77
CA SER A 118 14.52 -29.58 9.49
C SER A 118 15.10 -30.69 8.62
N ALA A 119 14.67 -30.77 7.36
CA ALA A 119 14.97 -31.91 6.48
C ALA A 119 16.38 -31.87 5.90
N ARG A 120 16.93 -30.68 5.62
CA ARG A 120 18.24 -30.53 4.95
C ARG A 120 18.88 -29.19 5.26
N ASP A 121 20.17 -29.06 4.98
CA ASP A 121 20.84 -27.76 5.02
C ASP A 121 20.26 -26.84 3.94
N LEU A 122 19.65 -25.73 4.38
CA LEU A 122 19.11 -24.69 3.51
C LEU A 122 19.96 -23.41 3.59
N GLY A 123 21.09 -23.43 4.31
CA GLY A 123 21.98 -22.28 4.47
C GLY A 123 22.32 -21.56 3.16
N PRO A 124 22.78 -22.26 2.10
CA PRO A 124 23.08 -21.63 0.82
C PRO A 124 21.87 -20.90 0.19
N LEU A 125 20.67 -21.49 0.30
CA LEU A 125 19.45 -20.89 -0.23
C LEU A 125 18.99 -19.69 0.60
N LEU A 126 18.96 -19.86 1.92
CA LEU A 126 18.55 -18.82 2.89
C LEU A 126 19.50 -17.62 2.90
N SER A 127 20.76 -17.78 2.49
CA SER A 127 21.73 -16.70 2.36
C SER A 127 21.79 -16.09 0.95
N HIS A 128 21.11 -16.67 -0.04
CA HIS A 128 21.21 -16.20 -1.44
C HIS A 128 20.57 -14.83 -1.64
N PRO A 129 21.27 -13.78 -2.10
CA PRO A 129 20.80 -12.38 -2.05
C PRO A 129 19.49 -12.11 -2.80
N ARG A 130 19.16 -12.92 -3.81
CA ARG A 130 17.91 -12.82 -4.58
C ARG A 130 16.78 -13.74 -4.11
N PHE A 131 16.99 -14.55 -3.07
CA PHE A 131 15.96 -15.44 -2.51
C PHE A 131 15.20 -14.77 -1.37
N PHE A 132 13.88 -14.85 -1.41
CA PHE A 132 12.98 -14.36 -0.38
C PHE A 132 11.93 -15.43 -0.06
N LEU A 133 11.62 -15.57 1.23
CA LEU A 133 10.68 -16.58 1.72
C LEU A 133 9.66 -15.94 2.64
N CYS A 134 8.39 -16.28 2.45
CA CYS A 134 7.29 -15.82 3.30
C CYS A 134 6.17 -16.86 3.36
N THR A 135 5.24 -16.61 4.27
CA THR A 135 3.91 -17.24 4.33
C THR A 135 2.89 -16.29 3.72
N PRO A 136 1.67 -16.73 3.39
CA PRO A 136 0.60 -15.82 2.97
C PRO A 136 0.38 -14.64 3.92
N ASP A 137 0.41 -14.90 5.23
CA ASP A 137 0.21 -13.88 6.28
C ASP A 137 1.33 -12.83 6.34
N SER A 138 2.54 -13.19 5.88
CA SER A 138 3.71 -12.30 5.87
C SER A 138 4.03 -11.72 4.49
N LEU A 139 3.14 -11.92 3.51
CA LEU A 139 3.34 -11.52 2.12
C LEU A 139 3.60 -10.02 1.98
N ASP A 140 2.79 -9.19 2.65
CA ASP A 140 2.92 -7.73 2.58
C ASP A 140 4.29 -7.26 3.11
N ALA A 141 4.75 -7.83 4.22
CA ALA A 141 6.06 -7.51 4.79
C ALA A 141 7.20 -7.92 3.85
N ALA A 142 7.10 -9.10 3.24
CA ALA A 142 8.08 -9.57 2.26
C ALA A 142 8.08 -8.70 1.00
N MET A 143 6.91 -8.30 0.51
CA MET A 143 6.76 -7.48 -0.70
C MET A 143 7.34 -6.07 -0.53
N ARG A 144 7.33 -5.49 0.68
CA ARG A 144 8.04 -4.21 0.94
C ARG A 144 9.53 -4.28 0.62
N VAL A 145 10.14 -5.45 0.80
CA VAL A 145 11.56 -5.69 0.51
C VAL A 145 11.78 -6.12 -0.94
N VAL A 146 10.87 -6.92 -1.49
CA VAL A 146 11.04 -7.55 -2.81
C VAL A 146 10.61 -6.63 -3.96
N ALA A 147 9.54 -5.84 -3.80
CA ALA A 147 8.99 -5.02 -4.87
C ALA A 147 10.03 -4.06 -5.51
N PRO A 148 10.90 -3.38 -4.74
CA PRO A 148 11.98 -2.55 -5.32
C PRO A 148 12.94 -3.31 -6.24
N LEU A 149 13.04 -4.63 -6.09
CA LEU A 149 13.92 -5.49 -6.89
C LEU A 149 13.25 -6.05 -8.14
N ALA A 150 11.92 -5.93 -8.26
CA ALA A 150 11.13 -6.50 -9.33
C ALA A 150 11.25 -5.73 -10.66
N GLY A 151 11.70 -4.48 -10.62
CA GLY A 151 11.68 -3.59 -11.77
C GLY A 151 10.26 -3.35 -12.27
N GLU A 152 10.11 -3.03 -13.55
CA GLU A 152 8.81 -2.74 -14.21
C GLU A 152 8.23 -3.92 -14.98
N THR A 153 8.92 -5.06 -15.01
CA THR A 153 8.43 -6.26 -15.70
C THR A 153 7.38 -6.99 -14.87
N ALA A 154 6.38 -7.58 -15.53
CA ALA A 154 5.45 -8.49 -14.87
C ALA A 154 6.20 -9.67 -14.21
N PRO A 155 5.78 -10.11 -13.02
CA PRO A 155 6.44 -11.23 -12.34
C PRO A 155 6.18 -12.55 -13.09
N LEU A 156 7.21 -13.39 -13.17
CA LEU A 156 7.06 -14.77 -13.63
C LEU A 156 6.39 -15.60 -12.53
N TRP A 157 5.23 -16.17 -12.83
CA TRP A 157 4.47 -16.96 -11.88
C TRP A 157 4.73 -18.45 -12.00
N LEU A 158 5.19 -19.06 -10.91
CA LEU A 158 5.54 -20.46 -10.80
C LEU A 158 4.78 -21.09 -9.64
N ALA A 159 4.50 -22.39 -9.74
CA ALA A 159 3.79 -23.10 -8.70
C ALA A 159 4.35 -24.51 -8.51
N HIS A 160 4.56 -24.87 -7.25
CA HIS A 160 4.76 -26.24 -6.85
C HIS A 160 3.44 -27.01 -6.98
N GLY A 161 3.36 -27.93 -7.95
CA GLY A 161 2.11 -28.60 -8.34
C GLY A 161 1.30 -29.20 -7.17
N PRO A 162 1.89 -29.98 -6.25
CA PRO A 162 1.20 -30.47 -5.06
C PRO A 162 0.65 -29.35 -4.15
N SER A 163 1.43 -28.29 -3.91
CA SER A 163 0.98 -27.15 -3.10
C SER A 163 -0.17 -26.41 -3.76
N LEU A 164 -0.11 -26.19 -5.08
CA LEU A 164 -1.19 -25.55 -5.84
C LEU A 164 -2.50 -26.36 -5.80
N ARG A 165 -2.41 -27.69 -5.93
CA ARG A 165 -3.59 -28.56 -5.85
C ARG A 165 -4.23 -28.57 -4.47
N ARG A 166 -3.42 -28.49 -3.41
CA ARG A 166 -3.91 -28.45 -2.01
C ARG A 166 -4.49 -27.08 -1.65
N PHE A 167 -3.89 -26.00 -2.15
CA PHE A 167 -4.23 -24.63 -1.77
C PHE A 167 -4.57 -23.71 -2.96
N PRO A 168 -5.53 -24.06 -3.85
CA PRO A 168 -5.80 -23.29 -5.06
C PRO A 168 -6.32 -21.88 -4.76
N ARG A 169 -7.24 -21.74 -3.80
CA ARG A 169 -7.81 -20.43 -3.41
C ARG A 169 -6.76 -19.51 -2.79
N GLN A 170 -5.85 -20.06 -1.98
CA GLN A 170 -4.76 -19.25 -1.41
C GLN A 170 -3.76 -18.83 -2.50
N ALA A 171 -3.49 -19.69 -3.49
CA ALA A 171 -2.65 -19.32 -4.63
C ALA A 171 -3.23 -18.14 -5.42
N GLU A 172 -4.54 -18.15 -5.66
CA GLU A 172 -5.26 -17.04 -6.30
C GLU A 172 -5.22 -15.76 -5.45
N ALA A 173 -5.44 -15.87 -4.13
CA ALA A 173 -5.35 -14.74 -3.21
C ALA A 173 -3.95 -14.13 -3.15
N VAL A 174 -2.91 -14.96 -3.07
CA VAL A 174 -1.50 -14.54 -3.12
C VAL A 174 -1.21 -13.82 -4.43
N ARG A 175 -1.67 -14.36 -5.57
CA ARG A 175 -1.52 -13.72 -6.87
C ARG A 175 -2.16 -12.34 -6.91
N ALA A 176 -3.43 -12.25 -6.53
CA ALA A 176 -4.15 -10.98 -6.50
C ALA A 176 -3.47 -9.95 -5.59
N ARG A 177 -2.95 -10.38 -4.43
CA ARG A 177 -2.25 -9.47 -3.50
C ARG A 177 -0.90 -9.02 -4.03
N VAL A 178 -0.10 -9.91 -4.62
CA VAL A 178 1.17 -9.53 -5.26
C VAL A 178 0.94 -8.55 -6.41
N ASP A 179 -0.02 -8.83 -7.29
CA ASP A 179 -0.33 -7.96 -8.43
C ASP A 179 -0.76 -6.57 -7.96
N LEU A 180 -1.58 -6.48 -6.91
CA LEU A 180 -1.99 -5.21 -6.29
C LEU A 180 -0.78 -4.45 -5.70
N LEU A 181 0.10 -5.14 -4.97
CA LEU A 181 1.27 -4.52 -4.34
C LEU A 181 2.31 -4.05 -5.36
N LEU A 182 2.51 -4.81 -6.45
CA LEU A 182 3.37 -4.39 -7.55
C LEU A 182 2.79 -3.20 -8.31
N ALA A 183 1.48 -3.21 -8.61
CA ALA A 183 0.83 -2.07 -9.24
C ALA A 183 0.97 -0.79 -8.40
N ARG A 184 0.78 -0.90 -7.08
CA ARG A 184 1.02 0.21 -6.14
C ARG A 184 2.47 0.69 -6.19
N HIS A 185 3.43 -0.24 -6.12
CA HIS A 185 4.85 0.08 -6.16
C HIS A 185 5.25 0.80 -7.47
N HIS A 186 4.74 0.33 -8.62
CA HIS A 186 5.00 0.96 -9.91
C HIS A 186 4.46 2.38 -9.96
N LEU A 187 3.23 2.63 -9.47
CA LEU A 187 2.68 3.97 -9.38
C LEU A 187 3.55 4.90 -8.53
N GLU A 188 4.03 4.42 -7.37
CA GLU A 188 4.93 5.16 -6.50
C GLU A 188 6.27 5.47 -7.20
N VAL A 189 6.87 4.50 -7.88
CA VAL A 189 8.12 4.69 -8.64
C VAL A 189 7.94 5.68 -9.80
N HIS A 190 6.86 5.56 -10.57
CA HIS A 190 6.56 6.51 -11.66
C HIS A 190 6.35 7.93 -11.13
N HIS A 191 5.65 8.07 -10.00
CA HIS A 191 5.45 9.36 -9.33
C HIS A 191 6.80 9.96 -8.90
N LEU A 192 7.67 9.18 -8.24
CA LEU A 192 8.99 9.63 -7.81
C LEU A 192 9.92 9.95 -8.97
N ARG A 193 9.88 9.20 -10.08
CA ARG A 193 10.67 9.52 -11.28
C ARG A 193 10.26 10.84 -11.91
N ARG A 194 8.96 11.13 -11.91
CA ARG A 194 8.42 12.35 -12.53
C ARG A 194 8.58 13.58 -11.64
N TYR A 195 8.30 13.44 -10.34
CA TYR A 195 8.17 14.57 -9.42
C TYR A 195 9.23 14.59 -8.32
N GLY A 196 10.10 13.59 -8.22
CA GLY A 196 11.07 13.46 -7.13
C GLY A 196 11.96 14.68 -6.93
N ARG A 197 12.45 15.29 -8.02
CA ARG A 197 13.22 16.54 -7.94
C ARG A 197 12.41 17.68 -7.30
N ILE A 198 11.17 17.89 -7.77
CA ILE A 198 10.29 18.94 -7.26
C ILE A 198 9.92 18.66 -5.80
N ILE A 199 9.65 17.41 -5.44
CA ILE A 199 9.38 16.99 -4.06
C ILE A 199 10.54 17.39 -3.15
N GLN A 200 11.79 17.09 -3.52
CA GLN A 200 12.95 17.45 -2.70
C GLN A 200 13.15 18.97 -2.61
N GLU A 201 12.96 19.70 -3.71
CA GLU A 201 13.00 21.17 -3.71
C GLU A 201 11.93 21.77 -2.77
N ASN A 202 10.71 21.24 -2.82
CA ASN A 202 9.62 21.64 -1.94
C ASN A 202 9.96 21.35 -0.47
N VAL A 203 10.47 20.15 -0.15
CA VAL A 203 10.86 19.79 1.22
C VAL A 203 11.87 20.80 1.80
N LEU A 204 12.88 21.18 1.02
CA LEU A 204 13.88 22.17 1.46
C LEU A 204 13.29 23.56 1.63
N ARG A 205 12.47 24.02 0.68
CA ARG A 205 11.82 25.35 0.75
C ARG A 205 10.80 25.46 1.87
N ASN A 206 10.06 24.38 2.11
CA ASN A 206 9.03 24.30 3.14
C ASN A 206 9.59 24.05 4.53
N ALA A 207 10.85 23.62 4.68
CA ALA A 207 11.43 23.26 5.98
C ALA A 207 11.26 24.36 7.06
N PRO A 208 11.51 25.67 6.81
CA PRO A 208 11.29 26.70 7.82
C PRO A 208 9.82 26.81 8.27
N ALA A 209 8.88 26.74 7.32
CA ALA A 209 7.46 26.77 7.61
C ALA A 209 7.01 25.50 8.34
N TYR A 210 7.52 24.33 7.94
CA TYR A 210 7.23 23.05 8.57
C TYR A 210 7.69 23.01 10.04
N LEU A 211 8.91 23.47 10.32
CA LEU A 211 9.49 23.48 11.67
C LEU A 211 8.76 24.44 12.62
N SER A 212 8.23 25.55 12.09
CA SER A 212 7.48 26.56 12.87
C SER A 212 5.97 26.33 12.91
N ALA A 213 5.44 25.43 12.08
CA ALA A 213 4.01 25.13 12.00
C ALA A 213 3.47 24.45 13.27
N GLY A 214 2.16 24.62 13.50
CA GLY A 214 1.42 23.85 14.50
C GLY A 214 1.39 22.35 14.18
N ARG A 215 1.07 21.54 15.19
CA ARG A 215 1.05 20.08 15.08
C ARG A 215 -0.38 19.59 15.27
N PRO A 216 -0.99 18.96 14.25
CA PRO A 216 -2.30 18.34 14.40
C PRO A 216 -2.34 17.30 15.54
N ALA A 217 -1.21 16.65 15.82
CA ALA A 217 -1.07 15.72 16.95
C ALA A 217 -1.37 16.35 18.32
N ASN A 218 -1.13 17.65 18.51
CA ASN A 218 -1.46 18.34 19.75
C ASN A 218 -2.97 18.49 19.97
N LEU A 219 -3.77 18.29 18.92
CA LEU A 219 -5.23 18.32 18.93
C LEU A 219 -5.83 16.91 18.85
N ALA A 220 -5.02 15.87 19.08
CA ALA A 220 -5.50 14.50 19.01
C ALA A 220 -6.69 14.28 19.95
N GLY A 221 -7.79 13.76 19.40
CA GLY A 221 -9.05 13.58 20.14
C GLY A 221 -9.84 14.85 20.47
N ALA A 222 -9.42 16.04 20.04
CA ALA A 222 -10.14 17.30 20.30
C ALA A 222 -11.57 17.32 19.73
N TRP A 223 -11.85 16.46 18.74
CA TRP A 223 -13.15 16.30 18.08
C TRP A 223 -13.82 14.96 18.38
N ARG A 224 -13.49 14.33 19.51
CA ARG A 224 -14.03 13.02 19.89
C ARG A 224 -15.57 12.98 19.87
N ALA A 225 -16.11 11.96 19.23
CA ALA A 225 -17.56 11.70 19.12
C ALA A 225 -18.37 12.85 18.50
N ARG A 226 -17.72 13.70 17.70
CA ARG A 226 -18.35 14.73 16.89
C ARG A 226 -18.16 14.41 15.41
N PRO A 227 -19.13 14.75 14.55
CA PRO A 227 -19.01 14.48 13.14
C PRO A 227 -17.89 15.33 12.50
N ALA A 228 -17.26 14.78 11.46
CA ALA A 228 -16.44 15.52 10.52
C ALA A 228 -16.96 15.33 9.09
N VAL A 229 -16.77 16.35 8.26
CA VAL A 229 -17.06 16.32 6.83
C VAL A 229 -15.78 16.63 6.07
N VAL A 230 -15.36 15.67 5.25
CA VAL A 230 -14.25 15.83 4.30
C VAL A 230 -14.83 16.19 2.94
N ILE A 231 -14.59 17.43 2.51
CA ILE A 231 -15.02 17.95 1.21
C ILE A 231 -13.87 17.73 0.21
N ALA A 232 -14.12 16.86 -0.77
CA ALA A 232 -13.27 16.64 -1.94
C ALA A 232 -13.81 17.44 -3.15
N ALA A 233 -13.18 17.30 -4.33
CA ALA A 233 -13.48 18.10 -5.52
C ALA A 233 -14.12 17.32 -6.68
N GLY A 234 -14.70 16.15 -6.40
CA GLY A 234 -15.40 15.35 -7.39
C GLY A 234 -16.68 16.05 -7.90
N PRO A 235 -17.13 15.74 -9.14
CA PRO A 235 -18.34 16.30 -9.73
C PRO A 235 -19.60 16.34 -8.84
N SER A 236 -19.79 15.37 -7.94
CA SER A 236 -20.99 15.28 -7.09
C SER A 236 -21.05 16.32 -5.98
N VAL A 237 -19.95 17.03 -5.71
CA VAL A 237 -19.81 17.96 -4.58
C VAL A 237 -20.90 19.06 -4.57
N HIS A 238 -21.37 19.49 -5.75
CA HIS A 238 -22.40 20.52 -5.88
C HIS A 238 -23.76 20.11 -5.33
N LYS A 239 -24.05 18.80 -5.26
CA LYS A 239 -25.34 18.28 -4.79
C LYS A 239 -25.62 18.67 -3.34
N ASN A 240 -24.57 18.74 -2.51
CA ASN A 240 -24.71 18.82 -1.05
C ASN A 240 -24.12 20.09 -0.41
N LEU A 241 -23.29 20.86 -1.13
CA LEU A 241 -22.54 21.97 -0.52
C LEU A 241 -23.43 23.06 0.11
N SER A 242 -24.53 23.43 -0.55
CA SER A 242 -25.44 24.47 -0.05
C SER A 242 -26.26 24.03 1.17
N GLN A 243 -26.48 22.72 1.34
CA GLN A 243 -27.11 22.19 2.55
C GLN A 243 -26.10 22.12 3.69
N LEU A 244 -24.85 21.75 3.39
CA LEU A 244 -23.78 21.63 4.38
C LEU A 244 -23.50 22.95 5.10
N ALA A 245 -23.58 24.09 4.40
CA ALA A 245 -23.41 25.41 5.00
C ALA A 245 -24.34 25.68 6.20
N LYS A 246 -25.53 25.07 6.24
CA LYS A 246 -26.50 25.22 7.34
C LYS A 246 -26.14 24.44 8.60
N TYR A 247 -25.18 23.52 8.49
CA TYR A 247 -24.77 22.61 9.56
C TYR A 247 -23.26 22.66 9.83
N ALA A 248 -22.57 23.64 9.25
CA ALA A 248 -21.12 23.80 9.38
C ALA A 248 -20.68 23.99 10.84
N ASP A 249 -21.53 24.59 11.68
CA ASP A 249 -21.32 24.77 13.11
C ASP A 249 -21.40 23.48 13.94
N ARG A 250 -21.87 22.36 13.34
CA ARG A 250 -22.11 21.09 14.03
C ARG A 250 -21.09 20.00 13.72
N ALA A 251 -20.19 20.24 12.77
CA ALA A 251 -19.21 19.27 12.31
C ALA A 251 -17.87 19.94 12.05
N LEU A 252 -16.78 19.17 12.15
CA LEU A 252 -15.48 19.62 11.66
C LEU A 252 -15.50 19.62 10.13
N ILE A 253 -15.31 20.75 9.49
CA ILE A 253 -15.29 20.92 8.03
C ILE A 253 -13.85 20.95 7.53
N LEU A 254 -13.40 19.84 6.96
CA LEU A 254 -12.11 19.75 6.30
C LEU A 254 -12.32 19.80 4.80
N CYS A 255 -11.67 20.72 4.10
CA CYS A 255 -11.70 20.74 2.63
C CYS A 255 -10.32 20.45 2.07
N VAL A 256 -10.26 19.75 0.94
CA VAL A 256 -9.01 19.60 0.18
C VAL A 256 -8.73 20.87 -0.64
N ASP A 257 -7.47 21.12 -0.96
CA ASP A 257 -6.98 22.18 -1.85
C ASP A 257 -7.92 22.49 -3.04
N THR A 258 -8.26 21.48 -3.82
CA THR A 258 -9.08 21.56 -5.04
C THR A 258 -10.52 22.03 -4.78
N SER A 259 -11.02 21.91 -3.54
CA SER A 259 -12.38 22.26 -3.14
C SER A 259 -12.48 23.62 -2.42
N LEU A 260 -11.36 24.23 -2.01
CA LEU A 260 -11.34 25.48 -1.24
C LEU A 260 -12.13 26.60 -1.93
N ARG A 261 -11.83 26.86 -3.21
CA ARG A 261 -12.52 27.88 -4.00
C ARG A 261 -14.03 27.66 -4.05
N LEU A 262 -14.46 26.40 -4.12
CA LEU A 262 -15.87 26.04 -4.18
C LEU A 262 -16.59 26.32 -2.86
N CYS A 263 -15.94 25.98 -1.73
CA CYS A 263 -16.44 26.26 -0.39
C CYS A 263 -16.63 27.77 -0.17
N LEU A 264 -15.59 28.55 -0.45
CA LEU A 264 -15.60 30.01 -0.27
C LEU A 264 -16.63 30.71 -1.17
N ALA A 265 -16.82 30.24 -2.40
CA ALA A 265 -17.84 30.77 -3.32
C ALA A 265 -19.28 30.49 -2.90
N ARG A 266 -19.50 29.67 -1.87
CA ARG A 266 -20.81 29.34 -1.28
C ARG A 266 -20.91 29.72 0.19
N ASP A 267 -20.01 30.59 0.65
CA ASP A 267 -19.94 31.05 2.04
C ASP A 267 -19.80 29.92 3.06
N LEU A 268 -19.23 28.80 2.64
CA LEU A 268 -18.81 27.72 3.51
C LEU A 268 -17.34 27.94 3.86
N VAL A 269 -17.08 28.39 5.09
CA VAL A 269 -15.72 28.56 5.61
C VAL A 269 -15.27 27.24 6.24
N PRO A 270 -14.27 26.55 5.67
CA PRO A 270 -13.75 25.31 6.27
C PRO A 270 -12.97 25.59 7.55
N ASP A 271 -12.98 24.65 8.49
CA ASP A 271 -12.16 24.70 9.71
C ASP A 271 -10.67 24.46 9.42
N ALA A 272 -10.34 23.78 8.31
CA ALA A 272 -8.99 23.65 7.80
C ALA A 272 -8.98 23.26 6.32
N VAL A 273 -7.91 23.65 5.61
CA VAL A 273 -7.63 23.23 4.24
C VAL A 273 -6.47 22.24 4.24
N VAL A 274 -6.63 21.11 3.57
CA VAL A 274 -5.58 20.09 3.43
C VAL A 274 -4.96 20.16 2.03
N ALA A 275 -3.63 20.29 1.96
CA ALA A 275 -2.89 20.33 0.69
C ALA A 275 -1.60 19.50 0.80
N VAL A 276 -1.42 18.53 -0.10
CA VAL A 276 -0.27 17.60 -0.07
C VAL A 276 0.32 17.28 -1.44
N ASP A 277 -0.20 17.94 -2.48
CA ASP A 277 0.22 17.75 -3.86
C ASP A 277 1.53 18.53 -4.12
N PRO A 278 2.62 17.86 -4.52
CA PRO A 278 3.91 18.52 -4.75
C PRO A 278 3.96 19.34 -6.04
N THR A 279 2.97 19.20 -6.92
CA THR A 279 3.04 19.74 -8.27
C THR A 279 2.88 21.27 -8.31
N PRO A 280 3.52 21.96 -9.25
CA PRO A 280 3.31 23.40 -9.46
C PRO A 280 1.85 23.75 -9.74
N GLU A 281 1.10 22.85 -10.37
CA GLU A 281 -0.32 22.99 -10.69
C GLU A 281 -1.18 23.15 -9.44
N ASN A 282 -0.77 22.56 -8.30
CA ASN A 282 -1.52 22.67 -7.05
C ASN A 282 -1.79 24.12 -6.64
N PHE A 283 -0.85 25.03 -6.91
CA PHE A 283 -1.00 26.44 -6.61
C PHE A 283 -2.20 27.11 -7.31
N ARG A 284 -2.60 26.61 -8.49
CA ARG A 284 -3.74 27.16 -9.25
C ARG A 284 -5.07 27.06 -8.52
N HIS A 285 -5.19 26.13 -7.56
CA HIS A 285 -6.39 26.01 -6.73
C HIS A 285 -6.56 27.18 -5.75
N PHE A 286 -5.47 27.91 -5.46
CA PHE A 286 -5.42 28.98 -4.48
C PHE A 286 -5.44 30.37 -5.14
N GLU A 287 -4.88 30.53 -6.35
CA GLU A 287 -4.67 31.83 -7.01
C GLU A 287 -5.88 32.77 -6.97
N ALA A 288 -7.09 32.24 -7.19
CA ALA A 288 -8.32 33.05 -7.26
C ALA A 288 -8.91 33.42 -5.89
N VAL A 289 -8.35 32.91 -4.79
CA VAL A 289 -8.89 33.10 -3.43
C VAL A 289 -7.87 33.64 -2.42
N LEU A 290 -6.61 33.88 -2.83
CA LEU A 290 -5.56 34.35 -1.92
C LEU A 290 -5.86 35.70 -1.25
N ASP A 291 -6.64 36.56 -1.91
CA ASP A 291 -7.06 37.87 -1.38
C ASP A 291 -8.32 37.77 -0.49
N ASP A 292 -8.90 36.58 -0.31
CA ASP A 292 -10.08 36.39 0.54
C ASP A 292 -9.67 36.52 2.03
N PRO A 293 -10.20 37.51 2.76
CA PRO A 293 -9.78 37.79 4.13
C PRO A 293 -10.09 36.64 5.09
N ARG A 294 -11.04 35.75 4.75
CA ARG A 294 -11.39 34.58 5.56
C ARG A 294 -10.20 33.62 5.69
N LEU A 295 -9.28 33.59 4.73
CA LEU A 295 -8.11 32.72 4.77
C LEU A 295 -7.18 33.01 5.96
N ALA A 296 -7.20 34.22 6.53
CA ALA A 296 -6.36 34.59 7.66
C ALA A 296 -6.66 33.78 8.93
N GLU A 297 -7.85 33.20 9.04
CA GLU A 297 -8.28 32.39 10.19
C GLU A 297 -8.24 30.88 9.91
N ILE A 298 -8.08 30.48 8.65
CA ILE A 298 -8.15 29.07 8.25
C ILE A 298 -6.73 28.45 8.28
N PRO A 299 -6.50 27.39 9.06
CA PRO A 299 -5.25 26.64 9.00
C PRO A 299 -5.06 25.93 7.66
N LEU A 300 -3.90 26.11 7.05
CA LEU A 300 -3.38 25.22 6.02
C LEU A 300 -2.72 24.02 6.70
N VAL A 301 -3.31 22.84 6.52
CA VAL A 301 -2.72 21.57 6.89
C VAL A 301 -1.95 21.04 5.69
N PHE A 302 -0.64 20.91 5.84
CA PHE A 302 0.25 20.51 4.75
C PHE A 302 1.30 19.50 5.20
N ASP A 303 1.97 18.87 4.25
CA ASP A 303 3.24 18.18 4.49
C ASP A 303 4.38 18.88 3.76
N ALA A 304 5.63 18.58 4.14
CA ALA A 304 6.79 19.25 3.57
C ALA A 304 6.95 19.05 2.04
N GLU A 305 6.32 18.04 1.44
CA GLU A 305 6.42 17.77 0.00
C GLU A 305 5.50 18.67 -0.85
N VAL A 306 4.47 19.30 -0.26
CA VAL A 306 3.49 20.15 -0.97
C VAL A 306 4.18 21.26 -1.78
N SER A 307 3.54 21.72 -2.86
CA SER A 307 3.99 22.88 -3.64
C SER A 307 4.39 24.05 -2.74
N ALA A 308 5.68 24.43 -2.75
CA ALA A 308 6.19 25.47 -1.85
C ALA A 308 5.49 26.82 -2.05
N ARG A 309 5.00 27.11 -3.26
CA ARG A 309 4.23 28.32 -3.56
C ARG A 309 2.96 28.43 -2.73
N VAL A 310 2.31 27.31 -2.42
CA VAL A 310 1.09 27.28 -1.58
C VAL A 310 1.44 27.69 -0.16
N VAL A 311 2.50 27.11 0.41
CA VAL A 311 2.95 27.41 1.78
C VAL A 311 3.43 28.85 1.90
N GLU A 312 4.17 29.34 0.92
CA GLU A 312 4.70 30.70 0.86
C GLU A 312 3.59 31.76 0.78
N ALA A 313 2.55 31.51 -0.03
CA ALA A 313 1.46 32.45 -0.24
C ALA A 313 0.35 32.39 0.82
N TRP A 314 0.26 31.30 1.60
CA TRP A 314 -0.85 31.12 2.54
C TRP A 314 -0.84 32.19 3.65
N PRO A 315 -1.93 32.97 3.82
CA PRO A 315 -1.96 34.09 4.76
C PRO A 315 -2.33 33.69 6.19
N GLY A 316 -2.92 32.51 6.39
CA GLY A 316 -3.40 32.04 7.69
C GLY A 316 -2.41 31.15 8.46
N PRO A 317 -2.87 30.53 9.55
CA PRO A 317 -2.10 29.54 10.30
C PRO A 317 -1.65 28.37 9.43
N ARG A 318 -0.57 27.71 9.83
CA ARG A 318 -0.02 26.54 9.12
C ARG A 318 0.18 25.40 10.10
N TRP A 319 -0.30 24.23 9.76
CA TRP A 319 -0.13 22.99 10.51
C TRP A 319 0.54 21.93 9.65
N ALA A 320 1.59 21.31 10.17
CA ALA A 320 2.40 20.38 9.41
C ALA A 320 2.16 18.93 9.85
N LEU A 321 1.86 18.07 8.87
CA LEU A 321 1.71 16.62 9.00
C LEU A 321 3.08 15.94 8.92
N PRO A 322 3.49 15.15 9.94
CA PRO A 322 4.72 14.39 9.87
C PRO A 322 4.62 13.24 8.90
N LEU A 323 5.66 13.01 8.11
CA LEU A 323 5.75 11.91 7.14
C LEU A 323 6.98 11.06 7.42
N ASP A 324 6.84 9.75 7.25
CA ASP A 324 7.96 8.80 7.26
C ASP A 324 8.09 8.15 5.88
N LYS A 325 8.48 8.97 4.89
CA LYS A 325 8.68 8.55 3.49
C LYS A 325 10.13 8.69 3.02
N SER A 326 10.93 9.46 3.73
CA SER A 326 12.36 9.64 3.45
C SER A 326 13.08 10.00 4.74
N GLU A 327 14.38 9.76 4.75
CA GLU A 327 15.25 10.13 5.86
C GLU A 327 15.16 11.63 6.17
N THR A 328 15.10 12.48 5.15
CA THR A 328 14.95 13.93 5.32
C THR A 328 13.64 14.31 6.02
N LEU A 329 12.52 13.66 5.66
CA LEU A 329 11.24 13.91 6.31
C LEU A 329 11.25 13.42 7.77
N ARG A 330 11.87 12.26 8.02
CA ARG A 330 12.06 11.72 9.37
C ARG A 330 12.88 12.69 10.23
N MET A 331 13.99 13.22 9.71
CA MET A 331 14.80 14.23 10.40
C MET A 331 14.00 15.50 10.73
N LEU A 332 13.14 15.97 9.82
CA LEU A 332 12.27 17.14 10.07
C LEU A 332 11.24 16.86 11.18
N ALA A 333 10.62 15.68 11.17
CA ALA A 333 9.69 15.25 12.22
C ALA A 333 10.41 15.12 13.58
N GLU A 334 11.59 14.51 13.61
CA GLU A 334 12.42 14.35 14.80
C GLU A 334 12.89 15.70 15.38
N ALA A 335 13.21 16.67 14.53
CA ALA A 335 13.53 18.03 14.96
C ALA A 335 12.35 18.72 15.66
N ARG A 336 11.12 18.29 15.36
CA ARG A 336 9.90 18.69 16.08
C ARG A 336 9.64 17.78 17.29
N GLY A 337 10.31 16.65 17.44
CA GLY A 337 9.99 15.65 18.47
C GLY A 337 8.74 14.83 18.14
N GLU A 338 8.35 14.78 16.86
CA GLU A 338 7.28 13.93 16.35
C GLU A 338 7.89 12.56 16.00
N ARG A 339 7.51 11.52 16.74
CA ARG A 339 8.01 10.15 16.56
C ARG A 339 7.08 9.25 15.76
N GLU A 340 5.82 9.65 15.67
CA GLU A 340 4.80 8.93 14.90
C GLU A 340 4.51 9.71 13.62
N ALA A 341 4.57 9.01 12.49
CA ALA A 341 4.18 9.58 11.21
C ALA A 341 2.67 9.81 11.19
N GLY A 342 2.27 10.97 10.66
CA GLY A 342 0.90 11.19 10.23
C GLY A 342 0.58 10.35 9.00
N THR A 343 -0.70 10.14 8.75
CA THR A 343 -1.16 9.37 7.60
C THR A 343 -1.25 10.27 6.36
N LYS A 344 -0.22 10.23 5.49
CA LYS A 344 -0.38 10.63 4.08
C LYS A 344 -0.82 9.43 3.28
N GLY A 345 -2.13 9.31 3.11
CA GLY A 345 -2.69 8.32 2.20
C GLY A 345 -2.42 8.70 0.74
N ALA A 346 -3.05 7.97 -0.17
CA ALA A 346 -2.69 8.04 -1.58
C ALA A 346 -3.24 9.30 -2.29
N SER A 347 -4.16 10.04 -1.68
CA SER A 347 -4.65 11.34 -2.18
C SER A 347 -4.84 12.36 -1.04
N VAL A 348 -5.05 13.63 -1.40
CA VAL A 348 -5.33 14.71 -0.44
C VAL A 348 -6.54 14.40 0.46
N ALA A 349 -7.57 13.74 -0.10
CA ALA A 349 -8.74 13.31 0.65
C ALA A 349 -8.42 12.23 1.70
N HIS A 350 -7.44 11.36 1.44
CA HIS A 350 -6.97 10.41 2.47
C HIS A 350 -6.24 11.15 3.59
N SER A 351 -5.40 12.15 3.28
CA SER A 351 -4.75 12.96 4.30
C SER A 351 -5.76 13.71 5.16
N ALA A 352 -6.84 14.24 4.55
CA ALA A 352 -7.94 14.88 5.27
C ALA A 352 -8.73 13.88 6.14
N PHE A 353 -8.97 12.66 5.64
CA PHE A 353 -9.56 11.57 6.43
C PHE A 353 -8.68 11.18 7.62
N GLY A 354 -7.38 11.01 7.39
CA GLY A 354 -6.38 10.75 8.42
C GLY A 354 -6.36 11.82 9.51
N LEU A 355 -6.41 13.09 9.12
CA LEU A 355 -6.53 14.22 10.03
C LEU A 355 -7.82 14.13 10.86
N ALA A 356 -8.99 13.95 10.24
CA ALA A 356 -10.26 13.83 10.95
C ALA A 356 -10.22 12.71 12.01
N ARG A 357 -9.61 11.58 11.66
CA ARG A 357 -9.41 10.45 12.58
C ARG A 357 -8.46 10.79 13.73
N GLN A 358 -7.33 11.44 13.45
CA GLN A 358 -6.38 11.87 14.48
C GLN A 358 -7.06 12.80 15.49
N LEU A 359 -7.92 13.69 15.01
CA LEU A 359 -8.74 14.57 15.84
C LEU A 359 -9.87 13.82 16.58
N GLY A 360 -10.07 12.53 16.32
CA GLY A 360 -11.06 11.67 17.01
C GLY A 360 -12.48 11.78 16.48
N ALA A 361 -12.69 12.43 15.32
CA ALA A 361 -14.01 12.63 14.76
C ALA A 361 -14.70 11.31 14.43
N SER A 362 -15.99 11.24 14.76
CA SER A 362 -16.85 10.09 14.48
C SER A 362 -18.33 10.53 14.54
N PRO A 363 -19.13 10.30 13.49
CA PRO A 363 -18.76 9.72 12.20
C PRO A 363 -17.94 10.66 11.30
N ILE A 364 -17.28 10.13 10.27
CA ILE A 364 -16.61 10.93 9.23
C ILE A 364 -17.38 10.75 7.92
N MET A 365 -17.81 11.86 7.32
CA MET A 365 -18.60 11.90 6.09
C MET A 365 -17.76 12.47 4.95
N PHE A 366 -17.94 11.93 3.75
CA PHE A 366 -17.29 12.45 2.54
C PHE A 366 -18.32 13.16 1.65
N VAL A 367 -17.93 14.31 1.11
CA VAL A 367 -18.70 15.05 0.10
C VAL A 367 -17.80 15.27 -1.11
N GLY A 368 -18.25 14.88 -2.30
CA GLY A 368 -17.46 15.04 -3.53
C GLY A 368 -16.28 14.07 -3.66
N LEU A 369 -16.25 12.96 -2.92
CA LEU A 369 -15.24 11.91 -3.09
C LEU A 369 -15.73 10.88 -4.11
N ASP A 370 -15.73 11.26 -5.39
CA ASP A 370 -16.29 10.41 -6.44
C ASP A 370 -15.37 9.28 -6.87
N LEU A 371 -14.05 9.51 -6.90
CA LEU A 371 -13.03 8.58 -7.40
C LEU A 371 -13.39 7.98 -8.79
N ALA A 372 -14.16 8.75 -9.55
CA ALA A 372 -14.74 8.41 -10.83
C ALA A 372 -15.02 9.72 -11.58
N TYR A 373 -15.15 9.61 -12.90
CA TYR A 373 -15.60 10.69 -13.73
C TYR A 373 -17.12 10.74 -13.78
N ALA A 374 -17.68 11.91 -14.05
CA ALA A 374 -19.09 12.04 -14.35
C ALA A 374 -19.42 11.31 -15.66
N SER A 375 -20.70 10.95 -15.85
CA SER A 375 -21.18 10.25 -17.04
C SER A 375 -20.96 11.02 -18.34
N ASP A 376 -20.77 12.34 -18.26
CA ASP A 376 -20.44 13.23 -19.37
C ASP A 376 -18.93 13.44 -19.58
N GLY A 377 -18.09 12.73 -18.81
CA GLY A 377 -16.64 12.80 -18.90
C GLY A 377 -15.98 13.86 -18.01
N ALA A 378 -16.73 14.62 -17.19
CA ALA A 378 -16.13 15.61 -16.31
C ALA A 378 -15.27 14.95 -15.22
N THR A 379 -14.04 15.47 -15.05
CA THR A 379 -13.05 14.94 -14.08
C THR A 379 -13.15 15.53 -12.67
N HIS A 380 -13.61 16.78 -12.57
CA HIS A 380 -13.77 17.53 -11.33
C HIS A 380 -15.02 18.41 -11.42
N ALA A 381 -15.48 18.90 -10.27
CA ALA A 381 -16.59 19.84 -10.19
C ALA A 381 -16.36 21.13 -11.01
N ALA A 382 -17.43 21.67 -11.59
CA ALA A 382 -17.37 22.92 -12.35
C ALA A 382 -16.94 24.08 -11.43
N GLY A 383 -16.00 24.90 -11.91
CA GLY A 383 -15.41 25.99 -11.13
C GLY A 383 -14.16 25.63 -10.32
N THR A 384 -13.69 24.38 -10.39
CA THR A 384 -12.35 24.01 -9.92
C THR A 384 -11.29 24.33 -10.98
N ALA A 385 -10.08 24.69 -10.56
CA ALA A 385 -9.04 25.24 -11.45
C ALA A 385 -8.53 24.25 -12.54
N LEU A 386 -8.73 22.94 -12.34
CA LEU A 386 -8.26 21.88 -13.25
C LEU A 386 -9.41 21.04 -13.83
N ALA A 387 -10.64 21.55 -13.81
CA ALA A 387 -11.77 20.87 -14.42
C ALA A 387 -11.53 20.66 -15.93
N ARG A 388 -11.66 19.40 -16.37
CA ARG A 388 -11.55 18.98 -17.78
C ARG A 388 -12.51 17.83 -18.07
N HIS A 389 -12.80 17.62 -19.36
CA HIS A 389 -13.50 16.44 -19.86
C HIS A 389 -12.52 15.42 -20.44
N VAL A 390 -12.83 14.14 -20.28
CA VAL A 390 -12.03 13.02 -20.80
C VAL A 390 -12.88 12.05 -21.62
N ASP A 391 -12.24 11.33 -22.54
CA ASP A 391 -12.85 10.20 -23.22
C ASP A 391 -13.00 9.02 -22.25
N LEU A 392 -14.24 8.58 -22.06
CA LEU A 392 -14.60 7.50 -21.16
C LEU A 392 -14.29 6.10 -21.74
N SER A 393 -13.95 6.00 -23.02
CA SER A 393 -13.64 4.72 -23.70
C SER A 393 -12.50 3.94 -23.05
N GLN A 394 -11.57 4.65 -22.38
CA GLN A 394 -10.41 4.07 -21.69
C GLN A 394 -10.65 3.82 -20.19
N CYS A 395 -11.85 4.12 -19.68
CA CYS A 395 -12.17 3.95 -18.27
C CYS A 395 -12.63 2.53 -17.93
N LEU A 396 -12.26 2.07 -16.74
CA LEU A 396 -12.86 0.91 -16.12
C LEU A 396 -14.22 1.32 -15.55
N TRP A 397 -15.22 0.44 -15.67
CA TRP A 397 -16.54 0.70 -15.09
C TRP A 397 -16.70 -0.10 -13.80
N VAL A 398 -16.84 0.59 -12.67
CA VAL A 398 -16.97 -0.03 -11.33
C VAL A 398 -18.34 0.28 -10.72
N PRO A 399 -18.85 -0.51 -9.76
CA PRO A 399 -20.09 -0.18 -9.07
C PRO A 399 -20.04 1.20 -8.40
N GLY A 400 -21.08 2.00 -8.56
CA GLY A 400 -21.20 3.32 -7.92
C GLY A 400 -21.84 3.26 -6.53
N VAL A 401 -21.77 4.37 -5.79
CA VAL A 401 -22.45 4.51 -4.49
C VAL A 401 -23.96 4.66 -4.69
N HIS A 402 -24.38 5.45 -5.68
CA HIS A 402 -25.79 5.66 -6.02
C HIS A 402 -26.14 5.08 -7.40
N GLU A 403 -25.24 5.21 -8.35
CA GLU A 403 -25.38 4.72 -9.71
C GLU A 403 -24.96 3.24 -9.82
N ALA A 404 -25.56 2.49 -10.77
CA ALA A 404 -25.22 1.08 -10.97
C ALA A 404 -23.74 0.88 -11.31
N ARG A 405 -23.18 1.74 -12.17
CA ARG A 405 -21.75 1.78 -12.50
C ARG A 405 -21.28 3.20 -12.78
N VAL A 406 -20.02 3.49 -12.46
CA VAL A 406 -19.33 4.75 -12.74
C VAL A 406 -18.00 4.49 -13.46
N PRO A 407 -17.57 5.38 -14.39
CA PRO A 407 -16.31 5.24 -15.10
C PRO A 407 -15.14 5.77 -14.24
N THR A 408 -14.09 4.98 -14.07
CA THR A 408 -12.89 5.33 -13.31
C THR A 408 -11.60 5.04 -14.11
N PRO A 409 -10.66 5.99 -14.20
CA PRO A 409 -9.40 5.85 -14.94
C PRO A 409 -8.34 5.15 -14.06
N ALA A 410 -8.70 4.01 -13.46
CA ALA A 410 -7.92 3.32 -12.43
C ALA A 410 -7.80 4.04 -11.06
N LEU A 411 -8.76 4.93 -10.71
CA LEU A 411 -8.84 5.50 -9.35
C LEU A 411 -9.45 4.52 -8.33
N ASP A 412 -9.94 3.35 -8.77
CA ASP A 412 -10.46 2.30 -7.87
C ASP A 412 -9.42 1.88 -6.80
N HIS A 413 -8.13 2.01 -7.09
CA HIS A 413 -7.08 1.76 -6.09
C HIS A 413 -7.20 2.70 -4.88
N TYR A 414 -7.52 3.98 -5.08
CA TYR A 414 -7.75 4.94 -4.00
C TYR A 414 -8.95 4.54 -3.13
N ARG A 415 -10.01 3.99 -3.73
CA ARG A 415 -11.17 3.49 -2.99
C ARG A 415 -10.78 2.29 -2.13
N ARG A 416 -10.04 1.33 -2.70
CA ARG A 416 -9.58 0.13 -1.97
C ARG A 416 -8.66 0.49 -0.80
N LEU A 417 -7.76 1.46 -0.98
CA LEU A 417 -6.90 1.93 0.11
C LEU A 417 -7.68 2.57 1.26
N LEU A 418 -8.70 3.40 0.96
CA LEU A 418 -9.60 3.92 1.99
C LEU A 418 -10.36 2.80 2.70
N GLU A 419 -10.85 1.81 1.96
CA GLU A 419 -11.55 0.65 2.52
C GLU A 419 -10.65 -0.19 3.44
N GLU A 420 -9.40 -0.45 3.03
CA GLU A 420 -8.38 -1.10 3.85
C GLU A 420 -8.12 -0.28 5.12
N GLU A 421 -7.89 1.04 5.00
CA GLU A 421 -7.64 1.92 6.15
C GLU A 421 -8.84 2.01 7.11
N ILE A 422 -10.07 1.97 6.60
CA ILE A 422 -11.29 1.93 7.43
C ILE A 422 -11.39 0.60 8.18
N ALA A 423 -11.18 -0.53 7.48
CA ALA A 423 -11.30 -1.87 8.04
C ALA A 423 -10.23 -2.17 9.10
N GLU A 424 -8.97 -1.80 8.85
CA GLU A 424 -7.84 -1.98 9.79
C GLU A 424 -8.08 -1.27 11.14
N ASN A 425 -8.99 -0.30 11.15
CA ASN A 425 -9.26 0.56 12.29
C ASN A 425 -10.66 0.34 12.89
N GLY A 426 -11.31 -0.78 12.56
CA GLY A 426 -12.60 -1.18 13.14
C GLY A 426 -13.78 -0.30 12.72
N GLY A 427 -13.62 0.51 11.66
CA GLY A 427 -14.70 1.29 11.08
C GLY A 427 -15.58 0.45 10.16
N ALA A 428 -16.82 0.89 9.95
CA ALA A 428 -17.72 0.32 8.96
C ALA A 428 -18.20 1.41 8.00
N LEU A 429 -18.20 1.09 6.70
CA LEU A 429 -18.82 1.95 5.70
C LEU A 429 -20.35 1.84 5.80
N SER A 430 -21.02 2.98 5.89
CA SER A 430 -22.48 3.05 5.77
C SER A 430 -22.84 4.06 4.68
N ARG A 431 -23.88 3.74 3.90
CA ARG A 431 -24.48 4.70 2.97
C ARG A 431 -25.45 5.57 3.76
N LEU A 432 -25.20 6.87 3.79
CA LEU A 432 -26.21 7.82 4.26
C LEU A 432 -27.23 8.00 3.13
N HIS A 433 -28.50 7.74 3.43
CA HIS A 433 -29.62 7.89 2.51
C HIS A 433 -30.15 9.32 2.49
#